data_AF-A0A7S4ING6-F1
#
_entry.id   AF-A0A7S4ING6-F1
#
_cell.length_a   1.000
_cell.length_b   1.000
_cell.length_c   1.000
_cell.angle_alpha   90.00
_cell.angle_beta   90.00
_cell.angle_gamma   90.00
#
_symmetry.space_group_name_H-M   'P 1'
#
loop_
_entity.id
_entity.type
_entity.pdbx_description
1 polymer ?
#
loop_
_entity_poly.entity_id
_entity_poly.type
_entity_poly.pdbx_seq_one_letter_code
_entity_poly.pdbx_strand_id
1 'polypeptide(L)'
;MTVTTTEGGGAEGKSSGPGGGSAVTVEVTLDHGGGGVGGGVEEGCRSTEDDAASPPPSPPIFELIASVPEKLNLSCLLSVPGSVTIEGKLEGMDGFDISASDGDIRIKKLRGDNVKLHAGGGGIVYASDAIEGRTVDIAVDSGGSEVKGGQRGGRVRAKLINGSDVSIRAAASTFAGKDTPRATDRPSKFEPLDLDDALAIVDVSSLYSSRGGDGASLSVETPCGLPECPRAIRVKSTHGHVDVSAIAAGNAKDTLDEYGRSVPVVELGGVNGSCDAVVTQDAAGGAPVAAAKKTPAVAARVHVDSLSPDSVSVVASETDGTVGITVDRKVEADVRMVSTPNLGDLNVDALLGDGDAESIEKAASDVLSKHVQRWGRVWSSSTAGDPASVISVPGEEPELAAESKHDTGTRERIHVRTDAFEKETDVAIDRARFVGGTVTNRSREPDSRFDVLTKHSVSSSSDVGIGGGVNLAKGKINVEGAAAQALEGFSSGGGSSSSGSGGDAPRGPLRPLLAAASSGRIELETVSWFGAIARRYGMEERDGRSDLGRQASKSVKKKKSSPAGR
;
A
#
# COMPACT_ATOMS: atom_id res chain seq x y z
N MET A 1 8.09 -24.17 26.77
CA MET A 1 6.65 -24.05 26.47
C MET A 1 5.83 -24.53 27.65
N THR A 2 5.05 -23.65 28.25
CA THR A 2 4.07 -23.95 29.29
C THR A 2 2.67 -23.80 28.69
N VAL A 3 1.99 -24.90 28.41
CA VAL A 3 0.60 -24.86 27.95
C VAL A 3 -0.30 -24.77 29.17
N THR A 4 -0.92 -23.62 29.41
CA THR A 4 -1.79 -23.38 30.57
C THR A 4 -3.25 -23.33 30.12
N THR A 5 -3.92 -24.47 30.18
CA THR A 5 -5.38 -24.54 29.98
C THR A 5 -6.06 -24.04 31.25
N THR A 6 -6.51 -22.79 31.26
CA THR A 6 -7.42 -22.28 32.29
C THR A 6 -8.87 -22.64 31.92
N GLU A 7 -9.37 -23.77 32.41
CA GLU A 7 -10.81 -23.94 32.48
C GLU A 7 -11.37 -22.88 33.43
N GLY A 8 -12.24 -22.00 32.93
CA GLY A 8 -12.97 -21.05 33.75
C GLY A 8 -13.83 -21.81 34.75
N GLY A 9 -13.30 -22.05 35.96
CA GLY A 9 -14.01 -22.64 37.08
C GLY A 9 -15.11 -21.72 37.57
N GLY A 10 -16.26 -21.75 36.89
CA GLY A 10 -17.50 -21.14 37.37
C GLY A 10 -18.03 -21.93 38.57
N ALA A 11 -17.87 -21.36 39.76
CA ALA A 11 -18.57 -21.84 40.95
C ALA A 11 -20.09 -21.85 40.70
N GLU A 12 -20.73 -22.96 41.06
CA GLU A 12 -22.15 -23.23 40.87
C GLU A 12 -23.05 -22.11 41.40
N GLY A 13 -23.64 -21.34 40.48
CA GLY A 13 -24.76 -20.46 40.73
C GLY A 13 -25.73 -20.57 39.57
N LYS A 14 -26.80 -21.35 39.74
CA LYS A 14 -27.84 -21.60 38.74
C LYS A 14 -28.39 -20.29 38.15
N SER A 15 -27.89 -19.88 37.00
CA SER A 15 -28.60 -19.01 36.08
C SER A 15 -28.31 -19.47 34.66
N SER A 16 -29.37 -19.77 33.92
CA SER A 16 -29.34 -20.27 32.55
C SER A 16 -28.99 -19.11 31.60
N GLY A 17 -27.71 -18.94 31.30
CA GLY A 17 -27.20 -18.09 30.22
C GLY A 17 -26.28 -18.89 29.30
N PRO A 18 -26.11 -18.49 28.02
CA PRO A 18 -25.29 -19.22 27.06
C PRO A 18 -23.83 -19.32 27.54
N GLY A 19 -23.27 -20.53 27.46
CA GLY A 19 -22.08 -20.98 28.18
C GLY A 19 -20.83 -20.14 27.97
N GLY A 20 -20.08 -19.96 29.07
CA GLY A 20 -18.75 -19.36 29.06
C GLY A 20 -17.78 -20.22 28.25
N GLY A 21 -17.10 -19.60 27.28
CA GLY A 21 -16.00 -20.23 26.54
C GLY A 21 -14.83 -20.52 27.48
N SER A 22 -14.23 -21.71 27.33
CA SER A 22 -13.00 -22.05 28.04
C SER A 22 -11.83 -21.34 27.35
N ALA A 23 -11.06 -20.53 28.09
CA ALA A 23 -9.90 -19.82 27.57
C ALA A 23 -8.64 -20.64 27.82
N VAL A 24 -8.01 -21.16 26.76
CA VAL A 24 -6.72 -21.86 26.87
C VAL A 24 -5.61 -20.86 26.55
N THR A 25 -4.72 -20.61 27.50
CA THR A 25 -3.55 -19.75 27.28
C THR A 25 -2.34 -20.63 27.00
N VAL A 26 -1.78 -20.55 25.79
CA VAL A 26 -0.61 -21.33 25.41
C VAL A 26 0.64 -20.44 25.48
N GLU A 27 1.35 -20.44 26.61
CA GLU A 27 2.56 -19.63 26.77
C GLU A 27 3.80 -20.40 26.32
N VAL A 28 4.41 -20.00 25.20
CA VAL A 28 5.62 -20.67 24.66
C VAL A 28 6.88 -19.93 25.12
N THR A 29 7.31 -20.11 26.37
CA THR A 29 8.64 -19.63 26.78
C THR A 29 9.70 -20.69 26.43
N LEU A 30 10.66 -20.34 25.58
CA LEU A 30 11.88 -21.11 25.35
C LEU A 30 13.02 -20.41 26.09
N ASP A 31 13.35 -20.90 27.28
CA ASP A 31 14.50 -20.41 28.04
C ASP A 31 15.74 -21.17 27.59
N HIS A 32 16.67 -20.48 26.90
CA HIS A 32 18.02 -21.00 26.71
C HIS A 32 18.76 -20.85 28.04
N GLY A 33 18.58 -21.83 28.92
CA GLY A 33 19.32 -21.89 30.19
C GLY A 33 20.81 -21.72 29.95
N GLY A 34 21.32 -20.54 30.26
CA GLY A 34 22.74 -20.17 30.20
C GLY A 34 23.52 -20.93 31.27
N GLY A 35 23.79 -22.21 31.00
CA GLY A 35 24.71 -23.02 31.79
C GLY A 35 26.15 -22.59 31.55
N GLY A 36 26.59 -21.55 32.26
CA GLY A 36 28.00 -21.17 32.34
C GLY A 36 28.80 -22.27 33.03
N VAL A 37 29.35 -23.20 32.26
CA VAL A 37 30.37 -24.14 32.75
C VAL A 37 31.71 -23.41 32.75
N GLY A 38 32.06 -22.85 33.91
CA GLY A 38 33.41 -22.39 34.20
C GLY A 38 34.33 -23.61 34.36
N GLY A 39 35.12 -23.91 33.34
CA GLY A 39 36.19 -24.89 33.38
C GLY A 39 37.46 -24.26 32.83
N GLY A 40 38.39 -23.86 33.71
CA GLY A 40 39.71 -23.41 33.33
C GLY A 40 40.53 -24.55 32.72
N VAL A 41 41.26 -24.27 31.64
CA VAL A 41 42.25 -25.18 31.07
C VAL A 41 43.49 -24.36 30.69
N GLU A 42 44.63 -24.88 31.15
CA GLU A 42 45.98 -24.36 31.04
C GLU A 42 46.49 -24.26 29.59
N GLU A 43 47.33 -23.26 29.34
CA GLU A 43 48.06 -23.03 28.10
C GLU A 43 49.06 -24.14 27.80
N GLY A 44 48.91 -24.78 26.64
CA GLY A 44 49.89 -25.70 26.07
C GLY A 44 50.11 -25.40 24.59
N CYS A 45 51.15 -24.61 24.29
CA CYS A 45 51.65 -24.35 22.94
C CYS A 45 52.03 -25.66 22.23
N ARG A 46 51.30 -26.05 21.18
CA ARG A 46 51.80 -26.90 20.10
C ARG A 46 51.24 -26.47 18.74
N SER A 47 52.17 -26.13 17.86
CA SER A 47 51.99 -25.91 16.43
C SER A 47 51.96 -27.25 15.70
N THR A 48 50.87 -27.56 15.00
CA THR A 48 50.84 -28.51 13.88
C THR A 48 49.65 -28.19 12.98
N GLU A 49 49.98 -27.86 11.72
CA GLU A 49 49.39 -28.33 10.46
C GLU A 49 47.86 -28.20 10.24
N ASP A 50 47.55 -27.56 9.10
CA ASP A 50 46.23 -27.32 8.50
C ASP A 50 45.43 -28.62 8.25
N ASP A 51 44.81 -29.17 9.28
CA ASP A 51 43.68 -30.06 9.12
C ASP A 51 42.41 -29.21 9.06
N ALA A 52 41.73 -29.24 7.91
CA ALA A 52 40.44 -28.61 7.69
C ALA A 52 39.42 -29.15 8.70
N ALA A 53 39.31 -28.47 9.85
CA ALA A 53 38.41 -28.81 10.92
C ALA A 53 36.99 -28.98 10.36
N SER A 54 36.45 -30.20 10.49
CA SER A 54 35.07 -30.49 10.15
C SER A 54 34.18 -29.44 10.83
N PRO A 55 33.23 -28.82 10.10
CA PRO A 55 32.37 -27.80 10.69
C PRO A 55 31.71 -28.37 11.94
N PRO A 56 31.62 -27.59 13.04
CA PRO A 56 31.00 -28.06 14.28
C PRO A 56 29.60 -28.61 13.96
N PRO A 57 29.18 -29.71 14.61
CA PRO A 57 27.86 -30.29 14.38
C PRO A 57 26.79 -29.21 14.64
N SER A 58 25.86 -29.05 13.71
CA SER A 58 24.77 -28.07 13.86
C SER A 58 24.01 -28.35 15.16
N PRO A 59 23.61 -27.32 15.93
CA PRO A 59 22.87 -27.50 17.17
C PRO A 59 21.58 -28.30 16.93
N PRO A 60 21.13 -29.09 17.90
CA PRO A 60 19.91 -29.89 17.76
C PRO A 60 18.70 -28.98 17.53
N ILE A 61 17.92 -29.30 16.50
CA ILE A 61 16.64 -28.64 16.19
C ILE A 61 15.58 -29.24 17.11
N PHE A 62 14.92 -28.41 17.92
CA PHE A 62 13.78 -28.82 18.73
C PHE A 62 12.49 -28.54 17.97
N GLU A 63 11.70 -29.58 17.71
CA GLU A 63 10.38 -29.46 17.10
C GLU A 63 9.30 -29.86 18.11
N LEU A 64 8.28 -29.01 18.24
CA LEU A 64 7.11 -29.29 19.08
C LEU A 64 5.85 -29.22 18.23
N ILE A 65 5.07 -30.30 18.28
CA ILE A 65 3.80 -30.43 17.58
C ILE A 65 2.69 -30.54 18.63
N ALA A 66 1.73 -29.61 18.57
CA ALA A 66 0.56 -29.60 19.44
C ALA A 66 -0.73 -29.58 18.61
N SER A 67 -1.74 -30.33 19.04
CA SER A 67 -3.08 -30.28 18.47
C SER A 67 -4.02 -29.58 19.43
N VAL A 68 -4.73 -28.56 18.94
CA VAL A 68 -5.67 -27.76 19.74
C VAL A 68 -7.06 -27.74 19.07
N PRO A 69 -8.14 -27.49 19.82
CA PRO A 69 -9.46 -27.28 19.24
C PRO A 69 -9.48 -26.07 18.29
N GLU A 70 -10.33 -26.10 17.26
CA GLU A 70 -10.52 -24.94 16.35
C GLU A 70 -11.03 -23.71 17.11
N LYS A 71 -11.92 -23.92 18.10
CA LYS A 71 -12.49 -22.83 18.90
C LYS A 71 -11.62 -22.56 20.11
N LEU A 72 -10.72 -21.60 19.98
CA LEU A 72 -9.72 -21.29 20.98
C LEU A 72 -9.33 -19.81 20.91
N ASN A 73 -9.23 -19.17 22.06
CA ASN A 73 -8.48 -17.93 22.18
C ASN A 73 -6.99 -18.29 22.29
N LEU A 74 -6.14 -17.72 21.46
CA LEU A 74 -4.70 -18.01 21.48
C LEU A 74 -3.93 -16.72 21.78
N SER A 75 -3.11 -16.77 22.83
CA SER A 75 -2.00 -15.84 23.01
C SER A 75 -0.70 -16.57 22.69
N CYS A 76 0.16 -15.98 21.88
CA CYS A 76 1.42 -16.58 21.46
C CYS A 76 2.50 -15.49 21.42
N LEU A 77 3.60 -15.69 22.15
CA LEU A 77 4.76 -14.80 22.15
C LEU A 77 5.99 -15.59 21.72
N LEU A 78 6.57 -15.23 20.56
CA LEU A 78 7.83 -15.77 20.06
C LEU A 78 8.92 -14.72 20.27
N SER A 79 9.62 -14.83 21.41
CA SER A 79 10.64 -13.86 21.84
C SER A 79 12.07 -14.22 21.46
N VAL A 80 12.28 -15.41 20.90
CA VAL A 80 13.59 -15.96 20.54
C VAL A 80 13.53 -16.50 19.11
N PRO A 81 14.67 -16.50 18.39
CA PRO A 81 14.73 -17.04 17.04
C PRO A 81 14.06 -18.40 16.93
N GLY A 82 13.10 -18.51 16.02
CA GLY A 82 12.33 -19.73 15.83
C GLY A 82 11.25 -19.55 14.80
N SER A 83 10.42 -20.58 14.64
CA SER A 83 9.22 -20.47 13.82
C SER A 83 8.04 -21.16 14.48
N VAL A 84 6.86 -20.54 14.40
CA VAL A 84 5.58 -21.10 14.83
C VAL A 84 4.71 -21.21 13.59
N THR A 85 4.18 -22.42 13.33
CA THR A 85 3.26 -22.63 12.21
C THR A 85 1.90 -23.10 12.72
N ILE A 86 0.85 -22.36 12.34
CA ILE A 86 -0.56 -22.69 12.61
C ILE A 86 -1.19 -23.10 11.28
N GLU A 87 -1.18 -24.40 10.97
CA GLU A 87 -1.68 -24.95 9.70
C GLU A 87 -3.21 -25.02 9.59
N GLY A 88 -3.91 -24.81 10.71
CA GLY A 88 -5.36 -24.87 10.81
C GLY A 88 -6.04 -23.52 10.72
N LYS A 89 -7.37 -23.56 10.78
CA LYS A 89 -8.19 -22.39 11.10
C LYS A 89 -8.36 -22.34 12.62
N LEU A 90 -8.20 -21.15 13.19
CA LEU A 90 -8.54 -20.88 14.58
C LEU A 90 -9.70 -19.87 14.65
N GLU A 91 -10.66 -20.15 15.53
CA GLU A 91 -11.80 -19.30 15.84
C GLU A 91 -11.79 -18.90 17.33
N GLY A 92 -11.49 -17.64 17.63
CA GLY A 92 -11.43 -17.12 19.00
C GLY A 92 -12.60 -16.17 19.28
N MET A 93 -13.38 -16.41 20.34
CA MET A 93 -14.46 -15.49 20.72
C MET A 93 -13.91 -14.18 21.28
N ASP A 94 -12.92 -14.26 22.18
CA ASP A 94 -12.31 -13.08 22.79
C ASP A 94 -11.15 -12.53 21.96
N GLY A 95 -10.71 -13.30 20.96
CA GLY A 95 -9.73 -12.89 19.98
C GLY A 95 -8.40 -13.65 20.03
N PHE A 96 -7.39 -13.04 19.41
CA PHE A 96 -6.02 -13.52 19.34
C PHE A 96 -5.05 -12.42 19.73
N ASP A 97 -3.96 -12.79 20.40
CA ASP A 97 -2.84 -11.91 20.71
C ASP A 97 -1.53 -12.63 20.37
N ILE A 98 -1.02 -12.40 19.17
CA ILE A 98 0.12 -13.11 18.62
C ILE A 98 1.24 -12.12 18.36
N SER A 99 2.39 -12.33 19.01
CA SER A 99 3.56 -11.47 18.90
C SER A 99 4.80 -12.27 18.53
N ALA A 100 5.55 -11.80 17.53
CA ALA A 100 6.86 -12.30 17.15
C ALA A 100 7.86 -11.15 17.32
N SER A 101 8.85 -11.27 18.22
CA SER A 101 9.92 -10.27 18.34
C SER A 101 11.23 -10.70 17.68
N ASP A 102 11.41 -11.99 17.42
CA ASP A 102 12.57 -12.52 16.69
C ASP A 102 12.19 -13.91 16.15
N GLY A 103 11.78 -14.01 14.89
CA GLY A 103 11.34 -15.28 14.27
C GLY A 103 10.05 -15.19 13.46
N ASP A 104 9.66 -16.31 12.86
CA ASP A 104 8.57 -16.38 11.89
C ASP A 104 7.31 -17.00 12.51
N ILE A 105 6.19 -16.28 12.50
CA ILE A 105 4.88 -16.84 12.79
C ILE A 105 4.08 -16.97 11.50
N ARG A 106 3.82 -18.20 11.08
CA ARG A 106 3.05 -18.56 9.88
C ARG A 106 1.68 -19.05 10.29
N ILE A 107 0.66 -18.40 9.80
CA ILE A 107 -0.73 -18.66 10.15
C ILE A 107 -1.48 -18.98 8.88
N LYS A 108 -2.30 -20.03 8.90
CA LYS A 108 -3.22 -20.27 7.80
C LYS A 108 -4.40 -19.31 7.89
N LYS A 109 -5.23 -19.44 8.93
CA LYS A 109 -6.43 -18.63 9.08
C LYS A 109 -6.76 -18.30 10.53
N LEU A 110 -7.02 -17.02 10.80
CA LEU A 110 -7.59 -16.55 12.07
C LEU A 110 -8.98 -15.98 11.83
N ARG A 111 -9.90 -16.25 12.76
CA ARG A 111 -11.21 -15.62 12.81
C ARG A 111 -11.60 -15.31 14.25
N GLY A 112 -11.86 -14.06 14.58
CA GLY A 112 -12.32 -13.72 15.94
C GLY A 112 -12.92 -12.34 16.04
N ASP A 113 -13.32 -11.92 17.24
CA ASP A 113 -13.81 -10.55 17.42
C ASP A 113 -12.64 -9.56 17.41
N ASN A 114 -11.54 -9.87 18.10
CA ASN A 114 -10.36 -9.01 18.17
C ASN A 114 -9.10 -9.77 17.73
N VAL A 115 -8.43 -9.37 16.65
CA VAL A 115 -7.16 -9.98 16.23
C VAL A 115 -6.05 -8.98 16.44
N LYS A 116 -5.15 -9.26 17.38
CA LYS A 116 -3.94 -8.47 17.63
C LYS A 116 -2.72 -9.23 17.16
N LEU A 117 -1.97 -8.64 16.24
CA LEU A 117 -0.73 -9.20 15.72
C LEU A 117 0.40 -8.20 15.96
N HIS A 118 1.54 -8.67 16.44
CA HIS A 118 2.72 -7.86 16.64
C HIS A 118 3.93 -8.51 15.97
N ALA A 119 4.64 -7.77 15.11
CA ALA A 119 5.85 -8.22 14.45
C ALA A 119 6.98 -7.24 14.78
N GLY A 120 7.85 -7.61 15.71
CA GLY A 120 8.96 -6.79 16.20
C GLY A 120 10.32 -7.42 15.95
N GLY A 121 11.40 -6.64 16.10
CA GLY A 121 12.79 -7.12 16.19
C GLY A 121 13.28 -8.06 15.08
N GLY A 122 12.68 -8.00 13.89
CA GLY A 122 13.00 -8.86 12.74
C GLY A 122 12.01 -10.00 12.55
N GLY A 123 11.04 -10.13 13.46
CA GLY A 123 9.95 -11.09 13.40
C GLY A 123 9.03 -10.86 12.21
N ILE A 124 8.54 -11.97 11.65
CA ILE A 124 7.66 -11.98 10.49
C ILE A 124 6.34 -12.61 10.90
N VAL A 125 5.24 -11.92 10.63
CA VAL A 125 3.89 -12.51 10.73
C VAL A 125 3.34 -12.71 9.33
N TYR A 126 3.06 -13.96 8.97
CA TYR A 126 2.55 -14.34 7.66
C TYR A 126 1.21 -15.08 7.76
N ALA A 127 0.13 -14.47 7.25
CA ALA A 127 -1.16 -15.11 7.08
C ALA A 127 -1.36 -15.59 5.63
N SER A 128 -1.30 -16.91 5.44
CA SER A 128 -1.34 -17.57 4.12
C SER A 128 -2.73 -17.75 3.52
N ASP A 129 -3.80 -17.53 4.28
CA ASP A 129 -5.19 -17.51 3.80
C ASP A 129 -5.90 -16.23 4.23
N ALA A 130 -6.31 -16.12 5.50
CA ALA A 130 -7.12 -14.98 5.96
C ALA A 130 -6.94 -14.61 7.43
N ILE A 131 -7.01 -13.30 7.70
CA ILE A 131 -7.24 -12.71 9.02
C ILE A 131 -8.62 -12.08 8.99
N GLU A 132 -9.55 -12.63 9.77
CA GLU A 132 -10.93 -12.16 9.85
C GLU A 132 -11.21 -11.66 11.28
N GLY A 133 -11.58 -10.40 11.41
CA GLY A 133 -11.76 -9.77 12.72
C GLY A 133 -12.90 -8.75 12.72
N ARG A 134 -13.63 -8.55 13.83
CA ARG A 134 -14.37 -7.29 13.96
C ARG A 134 -13.38 -6.13 14.04
N THR A 135 -12.37 -6.30 14.90
CA THR A 135 -11.20 -5.42 15.01
C THR A 135 -9.95 -6.22 14.66
N VAL A 136 -9.12 -5.68 13.76
CA VAL A 136 -7.81 -6.23 13.40
C VAL A 136 -6.77 -5.15 13.64
N ASP A 137 -5.90 -5.38 14.62
CA ASP A 137 -4.83 -4.46 15.01
C ASP A 137 -3.49 -5.14 14.77
N ILE A 138 -2.69 -4.59 13.88
CA ILE A 138 -1.39 -5.13 13.49
C ILE A 138 -0.33 -4.08 13.76
N ALA A 139 0.56 -4.36 14.71
CA ALA A 139 1.71 -3.54 15.00
C ALA A 139 2.97 -4.18 14.43
N VAL A 140 3.80 -3.38 13.77
CA VAL A 140 5.11 -3.76 13.29
C VAL A 140 6.12 -2.81 13.91
N ASP A 141 7.08 -3.33 14.67
CA ASP A 141 8.12 -2.53 15.27
C ASP A 141 9.51 -3.05 14.93
N SER A 142 10.53 -2.26 15.21
CA SER A 142 11.93 -2.67 15.03
C SER A 142 12.52 -3.35 16.28
N GLY A 143 11.74 -3.52 17.35
CA GLY A 143 12.15 -4.08 18.64
C GLY A 143 13.22 -3.24 19.36
N GLY A 144 12.91 -2.68 20.53
CA GLY A 144 13.83 -1.80 21.28
C GLY A 144 15.04 -2.45 21.96
N SER A 145 15.39 -3.69 21.63
CA SER A 145 16.52 -4.39 22.27
C SER A 145 17.77 -4.22 21.43
N GLU A 146 18.77 -3.47 21.91
CA GLU A 146 20.11 -3.31 21.31
C GLU A 146 20.81 -4.67 21.10
N VAL A 147 20.38 -5.45 20.10
CA VAL A 147 21.10 -6.65 19.69
C VAL A 147 22.25 -6.17 18.81
N LYS A 148 23.47 -6.38 19.30
CA LYS A 148 24.72 -6.14 18.57
C LYS A 148 24.75 -6.98 17.28
N GLY A 149 24.21 -6.43 16.20
CA GLY A 149 24.13 -7.15 14.92
C GLY A 149 23.33 -6.48 13.80
N GLY A 150 22.76 -5.28 14.00
CA GLY A 150 21.89 -4.64 13.03
C GLY A 150 20.51 -5.32 13.02
N GLN A 151 19.60 -4.82 13.85
CA GLN A 151 18.25 -5.38 13.91
C GLN A 151 17.51 -5.17 12.59
N ARG A 152 16.87 -6.25 12.15
CA ARG A 152 15.88 -6.19 11.08
C ARG A 152 14.59 -5.59 11.67
N GLY A 153 13.90 -4.76 10.91
CA GLY A 153 12.53 -4.37 11.25
C GLY A 153 11.61 -5.58 11.15
N GLY A 154 10.54 -5.63 11.95
CA GLY A 154 9.50 -6.63 11.75
C GLY A 154 8.77 -6.46 10.41
N ARG A 155 7.95 -7.45 10.05
CA ARG A 155 7.18 -7.43 8.80
C ARG A 155 5.88 -8.21 8.93
N VAL A 156 4.85 -7.74 8.21
CA VAL A 156 3.58 -8.46 8.08
C VAL A 156 3.23 -8.73 6.62
N ARG A 157 2.77 -9.96 6.36
CA ARG A 157 2.19 -10.38 5.08
C ARG A 157 0.86 -11.07 5.32
N ALA A 158 -0.17 -10.70 4.58
CA ALA A 158 -1.45 -11.39 4.62
C ALA A 158 -2.09 -11.50 3.23
N LYS A 159 -2.61 -12.67 2.88
CA LYS A 159 -3.39 -12.80 1.62
C LYS A 159 -4.73 -12.08 1.70
N LEU A 160 -5.42 -12.21 2.83
CA LEU A 160 -6.70 -11.56 3.06
C LEU A 160 -6.74 -10.98 4.47
N ILE A 161 -7.11 -9.70 4.58
CA ILE A 161 -7.56 -9.09 5.83
C ILE A 161 -8.99 -8.65 5.62
N ASN A 162 -9.89 -9.12 6.47
CA ASN A 162 -11.29 -8.74 6.45
C ASN A 162 -11.71 -8.31 7.85
N GLY A 163 -12.07 -7.04 8.00
CA GLY A 163 -12.62 -6.57 9.25
C GLY A 163 -13.52 -5.37 9.15
N SER A 164 -14.04 -4.95 10.30
CA SER A 164 -14.85 -3.74 10.43
C SER A 164 -14.01 -2.53 10.84
N ASP A 165 -12.92 -2.76 11.56
CA ASP A 165 -11.96 -1.77 12.01
C ASP A 165 -10.56 -2.39 11.87
N VAL A 166 -9.79 -1.92 10.89
CA VAL A 166 -8.46 -2.46 10.58
C VAL A 166 -7.45 -1.35 10.79
N SER A 167 -6.51 -1.56 11.72
CA SER A 167 -5.37 -0.69 11.95
C SER A 167 -4.09 -1.48 11.73
N ILE A 168 -3.22 -1.00 10.85
CA ILE A 168 -1.88 -1.56 10.65
C ILE A 168 -0.89 -0.43 10.85
N ARG A 169 0.01 -0.55 11.82
CA ARG A 169 0.99 0.49 12.14
C ARG A 169 2.38 -0.10 12.13
N ALA A 170 3.30 0.50 11.38
CA ALA A 170 4.70 0.14 11.42
C ALA A 170 5.54 1.33 11.89
N ALA A 171 6.12 1.24 13.07
CA ALA A 171 7.00 2.26 13.62
C ALA A 171 8.44 1.75 13.69
N ALA A 172 9.41 2.54 13.24
CA ALA A 172 10.82 2.23 13.46
C ALA A 172 11.39 3.03 14.62
N SER A 173 12.14 2.36 15.48
CA SER A 173 13.33 2.93 16.07
C SER A 173 14.32 3.17 14.93
N THR A 174 14.51 4.44 14.58
CA THR A 174 15.54 4.95 13.69
C THR A 174 16.67 3.95 13.38
N PHE A 175 16.75 3.47 12.13
CA PHE A 175 17.96 2.84 11.57
C PHE A 175 19.19 3.78 11.58
N ALA A 176 19.08 4.97 12.19
CA ALA A 176 20.07 6.02 12.28
C ALA A 176 21.19 5.72 13.29
N GLY A 177 21.70 4.49 13.30
CA GLY A 177 23.08 4.27 13.72
C GLY A 177 23.98 5.04 12.76
N LYS A 178 24.49 6.20 13.20
CA LYS A 178 25.52 6.99 12.49
C LYS A 178 26.78 6.18 12.18
N ASP A 179 26.94 5.04 12.84
CA ASP A 179 27.98 4.08 12.56
C ASP A 179 27.51 3.21 11.40
N THR A 180 27.86 3.63 10.19
CA THR A 180 27.78 2.78 8.99
C THR A 180 28.31 1.40 9.35
N PRO A 181 27.48 0.35 9.38
CA PRO A 181 27.98 -0.99 9.61
C PRO A 181 29.06 -1.26 8.56
N ARG A 182 30.21 -1.79 9.01
CA ARG A 182 31.28 -2.25 8.13
C ARG A 182 30.63 -3.08 7.02
N ALA A 183 31.02 -2.87 5.76
CA ALA A 183 30.38 -3.46 4.58
C ALA A 183 30.27 -5.00 4.55
N THR A 184 30.82 -5.69 5.55
CA THR A 184 30.75 -7.14 5.76
C THR A 184 29.52 -7.59 6.56
N ASP A 185 28.92 -6.72 7.38
CA ASP A 185 27.74 -7.02 8.21
C ASP A 185 26.49 -6.40 7.59
N ARG A 186 26.27 -6.65 6.29
CA ARG A 186 25.00 -6.28 5.67
C ARG A 186 23.90 -7.09 6.35
N PRO A 187 22.83 -6.46 6.87
CA PRO A 187 21.67 -7.22 7.29
C PRO A 187 21.25 -8.08 6.11
N SER A 188 21.02 -9.36 6.38
CA SER A 188 20.61 -10.30 5.35
C SER A 188 19.38 -9.72 4.63
N LYS A 189 19.31 -9.85 3.31
CA LYS A 189 18.16 -9.40 2.51
C LYS A 189 16.90 -10.17 2.97
N PHE A 190 15.74 -9.53 3.05
CA PHE A 190 14.49 -10.27 3.26
C PHE A 190 14.30 -11.27 2.11
N GLU A 191 13.99 -12.51 2.47
CA GLU A 191 13.60 -13.52 1.49
C GLU A 191 12.08 -13.42 1.25
N PRO A 192 11.62 -13.54 0.00
CA PRO A 192 10.19 -13.64 -0.30
C PRO A 192 9.54 -14.82 0.44
N LEU A 193 8.45 -14.57 1.16
CA LEU A 193 7.69 -15.57 1.91
C LEU A 193 6.84 -16.47 1.00
N ASP A 194 6.47 -15.95 -0.17
CA ASP A 194 5.85 -16.70 -1.25
C ASP A 194 6.14 -16.02 -2.61
N LEU A 195 5.61 -16.58 -3.70
CA LEU A 195 5.81 -16.07 -5.06
C LEU A 195 5.25 -14.67 -5.31
N ASP A 196 4.33 -14.22 -4.47
CA ASP A 196 3.65 -12.94 -4.60
C ASP A 196 4.15 -11.88 -3.60
N ASP A 197 5.23 -12.19 -2.91
CA ASP A 197 5.83 -11.32 -1.92
C ASP A 197 6.69 -10.23 -2.57
N ALA A 198 6.26 -8.97 -2.41
CA ALA A 198 6.98 -7.82 -2.93
C ALA A 198 7.94 -7.19 -1.91
N LEU A 199 8.20 -7.87 -0.79
CA LEU A 199 9.13 -7.44 0.26
C LEU A 199 8.74 -6.07 0.88
N ALA A 200 7.43 -5.80 0.98
CA ALA A 200 6.92 -4.64 1.69
C ALA A 200 6.87 -4.91 3.21
N ILE A 201 7.03 -3.88 4.03
CA ILE A 201 6.83 -3.97 5.50
C ILE A 201 5.41 -4.44 5.79
N VAL A 202 4.44 -3.87 5.07
CA VAL A 202 3.04 -4.29 5.06
C VAL A 202 2.68 -4.74 3.65
N ASP A 203 2.52 -6.05 3.42
CA ASP A 203 2.07 -6.61 2.14
C ASP A 203 0.75 -7.36 2.29
N VAL A 204 -0.33 -6.80 1.73
CA VAL A 204 -1.69 -7.34 1.83
C VAL A 204 -2.26 -7.61 0.44
N SER A 205 -2.65 -8.85 0.13
CA SER A 205 -3.21 -9.13 -1.21
C SER A 205 -4.65 -8.66 -1.36
N SER A 206 -5.46 -8.70 -0.31
CA SER A 206 -6.84 -8.19 -0.35
C SER A 206 -7.25 -7.68 1.03
N LEU A 207 -7.79 -6.46 1.05
CA LEU A 207 -8.24 -5.79 2.26
C LEU A 207 -9.72 -5.43 2.14
N TYR A 208 -10.54 -5.96 3.03
CA TYR A 208 -11.96 -5.64 3.12
C TYR A 208 -12.21 -4.91 4.43
N SER A 209 -12.67 -3.66 4.33
CA SER A 209 -13.16 -2.88 5.47
C SER A 209 -14.65 -2.60 5.30
N SER A 210 -15.45 -3.09 6.25
CA SER A 210 -16.91 -3.26 6.08
C SER A 210 -17.78 -2.25 6.83
N ARG A 211 -17.22 -1.27 7.55
CA ARG A 211 -18.01 -0.36 8.41
C ARG A 211 -18.00 1.09 7.90
N GLY A 212 -19.14 1.78 8.05
CA GLY A 212 -19.36 3.19 7.67
C GLY A 212 -18.68 4.22 8.57
N GLY A 213 -17.43 3.98 8.97
CA GLY A 213 -16.57 4.93 9.67
C GLY A 213 -15.11 4.59 9.36
N ASP A 214 -14.36 5.63 8.98
CA ASP A 214 -12.91 5.79 8.68
C ASP A 214 -12.18 4.69 7.87
N GLY A 215 -12.82 3.59 7.50
CA GLY A 215 -12.23 2.56 6.65
C GLY A 215 -11.15 1.73 7.34
N ALA A 216 -10.11 1.37 6.61
CA ALA A 216 -8.90 0.76 7.15
C ALA A 216 -7.78 1.79 7.21
N SER A 217 -7.03 1.85 8.31
CA SER A 217 -5.90 2.76 8.48
C SER A 217 -4.58 2.00 8.47
N LEU A 218 -3.68 2.36 7.55
CA LEU A 218 -2.35 1.77 7.38
C LEU A 218 -1.30 2.88 7.51
N SER A 219 -0.47 2.84 8.55
CA SER A 219 0.63 3.79 8.73
C SER A 219 1.98 3.10 8.77
N VAL A 220 2.97 3.66 8.07
CA VAL A 220 4.38 3.25 8.16
C VAL A 220 5.22 4.49 8.42
N GLU A 221 5.59 4.68 9.69
CA GLU A 221 6.41 5.80 10.18
C GLU A 221 7.92 5.52 10.02
N THR A 222 8.27 4.40 9.40
CA THR A 222 9.65 4.04 9.10
C THR A 222 10.04 4.59 7.73
N PRO A 223 11.16 5.33 7.62
CA PRO A 223 11.68 5.73 6.31
C PRO A 223 11.93 4.52 5.40
N CYS A 224 11.17 4.42 4.31
CA CYS A 224 11.25 3.32 3.33
C CYS A 224 11.88 3.76 2.00
N GLY A 225 12.09 2.83 1.07
CA GLY A 225 12.76 3.11 -0.22
C GLY A 225 14.27 2.82 -0.18
N LEU A 226 14.66 1.88 0.68
CA LEU A 226 16.00 1.31 0.75
C LEU A 226 16.00 -0.06 0.06
N PRO A 227 17.16 -0.58 -0.40
CA PRO A 227 17.23 -1.88 -1.08
C PRO A 227 16.70 -3.07 -0.26
N GLU A 228 16.71 -2.94 1.07
CA GLU A 228 16.26 -3.97 2.02
C GLU A 228 14.75 -3.94 2.23
N CYS A 229 14.16 -2.74 2.31
CA CYS A 229 12.73 -2.49 2.40
C CYS A 229 12.32 -1.55 1.26
N PRO A 230 12.16 -2.10 0.04
CA PRO A 230 11.89 -1.30 -1.15
C PRO A 230 10.51 -0.62 -1.08
N ARG A 231 9.58 -1.19 -0.30
CA ARG A 231 8.19 -0.74 -0.17
C ARG A 231 7.82 -0.60 1.31
N ALA A 232 7.11 0.47 1.63
CA ALA A 232 6.45 0.60 2.92
C ALA A 232 5.19 -0.28 2.93
N ILE A 233 4.27 0.02 2.01
CA ILE A 233 2.93 -0.52 1.99
C ILE A 233 2.60 -1.00 0.58
N ARG A 234 2.09 -2.22 0.48
CA ARG A 234 1.47 -2.75 -0.73
C ARG A 234 0.15 -3.40 -0.38
N VAL A 235 -0.92 -2.91 -0.99
CA VAL A 235 -2.23 -3.54 -0.94
C VAL A 235 -2.72 -3.77 -2.37
N LYS A 236 -2.98 -5.01 -2.79
CA LYS A 236 -3.29 -5.29 -4.21
C LYS A 236 -4.77 -5.12 -4.60
N SER A 237 -5.65 -5.13 -3.62
CA SER A 237 -7.08 -4.91 -3.78
C SER A 237 -7.64 -4.41 -2.47
N THR A 238 -8.42 -3.33 -2.52
CA THR A 238 -9.13 -2.79 -1.36
C THR A 238 -10.61 -2.72 -1.66
N HIS A 239 -11.42 -3.05 -0.66
CA HIS A 239 -12.87 -2.92 -0.67
C HIS A 239 -13.30 -2.10 0.54
N GLY A 240 -13.88 -0.93 0.30
CA GLY A 240 -14.14 0.09 1.32
C GLY A 240 -13.14 1.24 1.26
N HIS A 241 -13.21 2.14 2.24
CA HIS A 241 -12.24 3.24 2.38
C HIS A 241 -10.92 2.73 2.96
N VAL A 242 -9.80 3.28 2.51
CA VAL A 242 -8.47 3.01 3.07
C VAL A 242 -7.69 4.31 3.23
N ASP A 243 -7.19 4.57 4.42
CA ASP A 243 -6.29 5.67 4.73
C ASP A 243 -4.86 5.12 4.88
N VAL A 244 -3.92 5.71 4.16
CA VAL A 244 -2.54 5.25 4.05
C VAL A 244 -1.60 6.41 4.29
N SER A 245 -0.71 6.26 5.26
CA SER A 245 0.37 7.20 5.53
C SER A 245 1.72 6.48 5.54
N ALA A 246 2.69 7.00 4.81
CA ALA A 246 4.04 6.44 4.79
C ALA A 246 5.12 7.52 4.74
N ILE A 247 6.25 7.24 5.40
CA ILE A 247 7.44 8.09 5.34
C ILE A 247 8.44 7.51 4.34
N ALA A 248 8.80 8.29 3.33
CA ALA A 248 9.87 7.96 2.39
C ALA A 248 11.22 8.45 2.93
N ALA A 249 12.27 7.64 2.75
CA ALA A 249 13.62 8.06 3.02
C ALA A 249 14.04 9.17 2.05
N GLY A 250 14.58 10.29 2.57
CA GLY A 250 14.98 11.44 1.74
C GLY A 250 16.08 11.16 0.71
N ASN A 251 16.74 10.00 0.82
CA ASN A 251 17.76 9.52 -0.13
C ASN A 251 17.31 8.28 -0.90
N ALA A 252 15.99 8.01 -0.99
CA ALA A 252 15.45 6.87 -1.72
C ALA A 252 16.08 6.85 -3.11
N LYS A 253 17.02 5.93 -3.30
CA LYS A 253 17.54 5.65 -4.63
C LYS A 253 16.40 4.96 -5.37
N ASP A 254 16.39 5.14 -6.69
CA ASP A 254 15.49 4.41 -7.56
C ASP A 254 15.62 2.92 -7.24
N THR A 255 14.66 2.41 -6.47
CA THR A 255 14.68 1.03 -6.03
C THR A 255 13.99 0.31 -7.14
N LEU A 256 14.77 -0.42 -7.92
CA LEU A 256 14.25 -1.15 -9.05
C LEU A 256 13.89 -2.56 -8.61
N ASP A 257 12.75 -3.07 -9.07
CA ASP A 257 12.40 -4.47 -8.93
C ASP A 257 13.33 -5.35 -9.79
N GLU A 258 13.13 -6.67 -9.73
CA GLU A 258 13.89 -7.64 -10.55
C GLU A 258 13.76 -7.41 -12.06
N TYR A 259 12.77 -6.61 -12.49
CA TYR A 259 12.54 -6.25 -13.89
C TYR A 259 13.08 -4.85 -14.26
N GLY A 260 13.79 -4.19 -13.34
CA GLY A 260 14.33 -2.85 -13.58
C GLY A 260 13.27 -1.75 -13.50
N ARG A 261 12.10 -2.01 -12.90
CA ARG A 261 11.02 -1.03 -12.76
C ARG A 261 11.09 -0.34 -11.40
N SER A 262 10.87 0.97 -11.38
CA SER A 262 10.83 1.73 -10.13
C SER A 262 9.72 1.20 -9.21
N VAL A 263 10.10 0.94 -7.97
CA VAL A 263 9.26 0.39 -6.92
C VAL A 263 8.64 1.54 -6.13
N PRO A 264 7.31 1.65 -6.07
CA PRO A 264 6.66 2.68 -5.27
C PRO A 264 6.81 2.42 -3.77
N VAL A 265 6.94 3.48 -2.98
CA VAL A 265 6.91 3.39 -1.50
C VAL A 265 5.54 2.88 -1.05
N VAL A 266 4.46 3.43 -1.63
CA VAL A 266 3.07 3.00 -1.42
C VAL A 266 2.47 2.48 -2.73
N GLU A 267 1.96 1.24 -2.72
CA GLU A 267 1.19 0.68 -3.84
C GLU A 267 -0.22 0.28 -3.38
N LEU A 268 -1.23 0.91 -3.96
CA LEU A 268 -2.64 0.52 -3.83
C LEU A 268 -3.14 0.02 -5.19
N GLY A 269 -3.42 -1.26 -5.29
CA GLY A 269 -4.00 -1.89 -6.47
C GLY A 269 -5.50 -2.10 -6.27
N GLY A 270 -6.27 -2.06 -7.36
CA GLY A 270 -7.67 -2.50 -7.39
C GLY A 270 -8.53 -1.87 -6.29
N VAL A 271 -8.46 -0.54 -6.18
CA VAL A 271 -9.23 0.22 -5.18
C VAL A 271 -10.69 0.22 -5.59
N ASN A 272 -11.54 -0.33 -4.73
CA ASN A 272 -12.99 -0.38 -4.88
C ASN A 272 -13.65 0.29 -3.66
N GLY A 273 -13.89 1.59 -3.78
CA GLY A 273 -14.38 2.41 -2.68
C GLY A 273 -13.77 3.81 -2.71
N SER A 274 -12.99 4.17 -1.70
CA SER A 274 -12.21 5.41 -1.70
C SER A 274 -10.86 5.17 -1.05
N CYS A 275 -9.91 6.06 -1.28
CA CYS A 275 -8.61 5.96 -0.62
C CYS A 275 -7.99 7.32 -0.36
N ASP A 276 -7.34 7.44 0.79
CA ASP A 276 -6.40 8.50 1.08
C ASP A 276 -5.00 7.89 1.19
N ALA A 277 -4.04 8.43 0.45
CA ALA A 277 -2.68 7.92 0.38
C ALA A 277 -1.70 9.10 0.42
N VAL A 278 -1.01 9.25 1.54
CA VAL A 278 -0.07 10.33 1.80
C VAL A 278 1.34 9.77 2.00
N VAL A 279 2.29 10.28 1.22
CA VAL A 279 3.71 9.96 1.36
C VAL A 279 4.48 11.21 1.76
N THR A 280 4.99 11.26 2.98
CA THR A 280 5.82 12.37 3.47
C THR A 280 7.29 12.04 3.36
N GLN A 281 8.14 13.07 3.38
CA GLN A 281 9.59 12.90 3.37
C GLN A 281 10.13 12.98 4.80
N ASP A 282 11.06 12.08 5.16
CA ASP A 282 11.74 12.15 6.45
C ASP A 282 12.54 13.46 6.59
N ALA A 283 12.13 14.31 7.53
CA ALA A 283 12.76 15.60 7.83
C ALA A 283 14.17 15.46 8.45
N ALA A 284 14.50 14.29 9.02
CA ALA A 284 15.81 14.03 9.62
C ALA A 284 16.90 13.72 8.58
N GLY A 285 16.52 13.43 7.33
CA GLY A 285 17.43 13.29 6.21
C GLY A 285 17.98 14.65 5.78
N GLY A 286 19.20 14.98 6.23
CA GLY A 286 19.87 16.25 5.95
C GLY A 286 19.83 16.69 4.48
N ALA A 287 20.01 18.00 4.29
CA ALA A 287 19.92 18.81 3.07
C ALA A 287 19.78 18.04 1.73
N PRO A 288 18.81 18.41 0.86
CA PRO A 288 18.55 17.72 -0.40
C PRO A 288 19.84 17.53 -1.18
N VAL A 289 20.27 16.28 -1.32
CA VAL A 289 21.50 15.94 -2.02
C VAL A 289 21.34 16.45 -3.45
N ALA A 290 22.24 17.36 -3.85
CA ALA A 290 22.21 18.04 -5.13
C ALA A 290 21.90 17.07 -6.29
N ALA A 291 20.96 17.49 -7.14
CA ALA A 291 20.35 16.76 -8.24
C ALA A 291 21.36 16.10 -9.20
N ALA A 292 21.88 14.93 -8.84
CA ALA A 292 22.46 14.01 -9.82
C ALA A 292 21.29 13.47 -10.67
N LYS A 293 21.44 13.50 -12.00
CA LYS A 293 20.47 12.98 -13.01
C LYS A 293 20.01 11.55 -12.69
N LYS A 294 19.04 11.41 -11.80
CA LYS A 294 18.39 10.14 -11.46
C LYS A 294 16.94 10.21 -11.89
N THR A 295 16.44 9.12 -12.41
CA THR A 295 15.00 8.91 -12.60
C THR A 295 14.31 9.14 -11.26
N PRO A 296 13.19 9.87 -11.24
CA PRO A 296 12.48 10.16 -10.01
C PRO A 296 11.93 8.86 -9.43
N ALA A 297 12.23 8.60 -8.14
CA ALA A 297 11.63 7.48 -7.42
C ALA A 297 10.10 7.57 -7.50
N VAL A 298 9.38 6.45 -7.47
CA VAL A 298 7.92 6.47 -7.40
C VAL A 298 7.52 6.57 -5.92
N ALA A 299 6.78 7.62 -5.56
CA ALA A 299 6.30 7.81 -4.19
C ALA A 299 5.09 6.92 -3.93
N ALA A 300 4.07 7.08 -4.76
CA ALA A 300 2.82 6.34 -4.66
C ALA A 300 2.36 5.86 -6.04
N ARG A 301 1.80 4.65 -6.09
CA ARG A 301 1.06 4.15 -7.25
C ARG A 301 -0.31 3.66 -6.80
N VAL A 302 -1.37 4.27 -7.35
CA VAL A 302 -2.76 3.95 -7.02
C VAL A 302 -3.50 3.53 -8.28
N HIS A 303 -4.11 2.34 -8.24
CA HIS A 303 -4.97 1.83 -9.30
C HIS A 303 -6.42 1.75 -8.80
N VAL A 304 -7.29 2.55 -9.41
CA VAL A 304 -8.69 2.70 -9.05
C VAL A 304 -9.56 1.85 -9.98
N ASP A 305 -10.21 0.83 -9.44
CA ASP A 305 -11.16 -0.01 -10.18
C ASP A 305 -12.57 0.60 -10.14
N SER A 306 -12.97 1.13 -8.98
CA SER A 306 -14.24 1.83 -8.80
C SER A 306 -14.17 2.79 -7.61
N LEU A 307 -14.85 3.92 -7.74
CA LEU A 307 -15.02 4.87 -6.65
C LEU A 307 -16.45 4.82 -6.11
N SER A 308 -16.60 4.94 -4.80
CA SER A 308 -17.91 5.13 -4.18
C SER A 308 -18.51 6.47 -4.65
N PRO A 309 -19.82 6.55 -4.94
CA PRO A 309 -20.48 7.84 -5.20
C PRO A 309 -20.24 8.81 -4.05
N ASP A 310 -20.16 10.11 -4.35
CA ASP A 310 -19.95 11.18 -3.38
C ASP A 310 -18.64 11.05 -2.55
N SER A 311 -17.73 10.14 -2.93
CA SER A 311 -16.47 9.96 -2.22
C SER A 311 -15.39 10.90 -2.71
N VAL A 312 -14.49 11.25 -1.79
CA VAL A 312 -13.24 11.95 -2.07
C VAL A 312 -12.11 10.94 -1.87
N SER A 313 -11.16 10.92 -2.79
CA SER A 313 -9.93 10.14 -2.67
C SER A 313 -8.73 11.04 -2.90
N VAL A 314 -7.80 11.08 -1.96
CA VAL A 314 -6.64 11.96 -2.00
C VAL A 314 -5.36 11.15 -2.15
N VAL A 315 -4.52 11.48 -3.13
CA VAL A 315 -3.19 10.90 -3.28
C VAL A 315 -2.14 12.01 -3.24
N ALA A 316 -1.43 12.13 -2.12
CA ALA A 316 -0.48 13.20 -1.87
C ALA A 316 0.96 12.66 -1.66
N SER A 317 1.96 13.38 -2.17
CA SER A 317 3.37 13.09 -1.90
C SER A 317 4.16 14.38 -1.70
N GLU A 318 4.73 14.57 -0.52
CA GLU A 318 5.66 15.67 -0.26
C GLU A 318 7.06 15.40 -0.82
N THR A 319 7.34 14.15 -1.22
CA THR A 319 8.59 13.75 -1.86
C THR A 319 8.68 14.26 -3.29
N ASP A 320 9.90 14.40 -3.82
CA ASP A 320 10.17 14.70 -5.23
C ASP A 320 9.84 13.54 -6.19
N GLY A 321 9.32 12.43 -5.64
CA GLY A 321 8.93 11.26 -6.39
C GLY A 321 7.67 11.43 -7.25
N THR A 322 7.43 10.44 -8.10
CA THR A 322 6.26 10.39 -8.98
C THR A 322 5.05 9.81 -8.22
N VAL A 323 3.91 10.48 -8.33
CA VAL A 323 2.58 9.95 -7.98
C VAL A 323 1.93 9.42 -9.26
N GLY A 324 1.75 8.11 -9.35
CA GLY A 324 1.12 7.45 -10.49
C GLY A 324 -0.31 7.03 -10.17
N ILE A 325 -1.28 7.50 -10.96
CA ILE A 325 -2.69 7.18 -10.81
C ILE A 325 -3.18 6.52 -12.10
N THR A 326 -3.69 5.31 -11.94
CA THR A 326 -4.28 4.53 -13.01
C THR A 326 -5.76 4.31 -12.72
N VAL A 327 -6.65 4.79 -13.57
CA VAL A 327 -8.10 4.67 -13.38
C VAL A 327 -8.66 3.63 -14.36
N ASP A 328 -9.54 2.73 -13.91
CA ASP A 328 -10.26 1.84 -14.84
C ASP A 328 -11.14 2.68 -15.78
N ARG A 329 -11.16 2.32 -17.06
CA ARG A 329 -11.91 3.04 -18.11
C ARG A 329 -13.41 3.19 -17.84
N LYS A 330 -13.97 2.46 -16.88
CA LYS A 330 -15.38 2.54 -16.48
C LYS A 330 -15.64 3.54 -15.37
N VAL A 331 -14.61 3.99 -14.68
CA VAL A 331 -14.74 4.99 -13.61
C VAL A 331 -15.08 6.33 -14.23
N GLU A 332 -16.09 6.98 -13.66
CA GLU A 332 -16.38 8.38 -13.89
C GLU A 332 -16.05 9.16 -12.62
N ALA A 333 -15.18 10.15 -12.73
CA ALA A 333 -14.73 10.93 -11.59
C ALA A 333 -14.29 12.32 -12.02
N ASP A 334 -14.47 13.28 -11.11
CA ASP A 334 -13.81 14.57 -11.22
C ASP A 334 -12.38 14.40 -10.74
N VAL A 335 -11.41 14.95 -11.46
CA VAL A 335 -9.99 14.78 -11.14
C VAL A 335 -9.31 16.14 -11.02
N ARG A 336 -8.62 16.34 -9.90
CA ARG A 336 -7.88 17.56 -9.59
C ARG A 336 -6.45 17.21 -9.24
N MET A 337 -5.49 17.73 -10.00
CA MET A 337 -4.08 17.44 -9.83
C MET A 337 -3.31 18.73 -9.61
N VAL A 338 -2.47 18.77 -8.58
CA VAL A 338 -1.56 19.88 -8.30
C VAL A 338 -0.15 19.37 -8.06
N SER A 339 0.81 19.90 -8.81
CA SER A 339 2.22 19.62 -8.58
C SER A 339 2.96 20.91 -8.28
N THR A 340 3.57 21.01 -7.10
CA THR A 340 4.30 22.19 -6.63
C THR A 340 5.42 21.77 -5.68
N PRO A 341 6.64 22.33 -5.79
CA PRO A 341 7.76 21.94 -4.91
C PRO A 341 7.53 22.29 -3.43
N ASN A 342 6.48 23.07 -3.11
CA ASN A 342 6.15 23.51 -1.76
C ASN A 342 4.81 22.95 -1.32
N LEU A 343 4.65 21.63 -1.42
CA LEU A 343 3.37 21.00 -1.10
C LEU A 343 2.94 21.26 0.35
N GLY A 344 3.88 21.33 1.30
CA GLY A 344 3.57 21.61 2.71
C GLY A 344 2.97 22.99 2.99
N ASP A 345 3.02 23.93 2.04
CA ASP A 345 2.36 25.24 2.15
C ASP A 345 0.95 25.23 1.54
N LEU A 346 0.57 24.17 0.80
CA LEU A 346 -0.69 24.04 0.09
C LEU A 346 -1.84 23.75 1.06
N ASN A 347 -2.90 24.57 0.98
CA ASN A 347 -4.14 24.25 1.66
C ASN A 347 -4.90 23.17 0.89
N VAL A 348 -4.92 21.93 1.39
CA VAL A 348 -5.63 20.80 0.78
C VAL A 348 -7.14 21.07 0.69
N ASP A 349 -7.72 21.81 1.64
CA ASP A 349 -9.15 22.18 1.59
C ASP A 349 -9.49 23.00 0.34
N ALA A 350 -8.53 23.78 -0.16
CA ALA A 350 -8.71 24.53 -1.41
C ALA A 350 -8.76 23.59 -2.63
N LEU A 351 -8.10 22.43 -2.57
CA LEU A 351 -8.16 21.39 -3.60
C LEU A 351 -9.47 20.61 -3.54
N LEU A 352 -10.06 20.45 -2.35
CA LEU A 352 -11.26 19.65 -2.11
C LEU A 352 -12.57 20.45 -2.24
N GLY A 353 -12.56 21.75 -1.98
CA GLY A 353 -13.78 22.56 -1.97
C GLY A 353 -14.45 22.73 -3.34
N ASP A 354 -15.69 23.20 -3.35
CA ASP A 354 -16.45 23.59 -4.56
C ASP A 354 -15.87 24.85 -5.27
N GLY A 355 -14.65 25.25 -4.90
CA GLY A 355 -14.02 26.46 -5.42
C GLY A 355 -13.92 26.42 -6.93
N ASP A 356 -14.36 27.51 -7.56
CA ASP A 356 -14.05 27.79 -8.96
C ASP A 356 -12.53 27.75 -9.21
N ALA A 357 -12.14 27.59 -10.48
CA ALA A 357 -10.73 27.57 -10.87
C ALA A 357 -9.94 28.77 -10.33
N GLU A 358 -10.62 29.92 -10.14
CA GLU A 358 -10.07 31.15 -9.58
C GLU A 358 -9.67 30.99 -8.10
N SER A 359 -10.47 30.28 -7.30
CA SER A 359 -10.15 29.97 -5.90
C SER A 359 -8.92 29.06 -5.77
N ILE A 360 -8.79 28.07 -6.66
CA ILE A 360 -7.65 27.16 -6.69
C ILE A 360 -6.39 27.87 -7.20
N GLU A 361 -6.53 28.69 -8.24
CA GLU A 361 -5.45 29.53 -8.77
C GLU A 361 -4.95 30.50 -7.69
N LYS A 362 -5.87 31.11 -6.94
CA LYS A 362 -5.53 31.97 -5.80
C LYS A 362 -4.79 31.19 -4.72
N ALA A 363 -5.24 29.99 -4.36
CA ALA A 363 -4.55 29.16 -3.38
C ALA A 363 -3.13 28.77 -3.84
N ALA A 364 -2.98 28.37 -5.10
CA ALA A 364 -1.67 28.06 -5.69
C ALA A 364 -0.75 29.29 -5.79
N SER A 365 -1.31 30.44 -6.15
CA SER A 365 -0.59 31.73 -6.22
C SER A 365 -0.19 32.24 -4.84
N ASP A 366 -1.03 32.06 -3.82
CA ASP A 366 -0.73 32.39 -2.42
C ASP A 366 0.42 31.53 -1.88
N VAL A 367 0.44 30.23 -2.19
CA VAL A 367 1.55 29.31 -1.87
C VAL A 367 2.85 29.78 -2.52
N LEU A 368 2.79 30.15 -3.80
CA LEU A 368 3.95 30.63 -4.54
C LEU A 368 4.48 31.95 -3.97
N SER A 369 3.58 32.88 -3.65
CA SER A 369 3.90 34.19 -3.09
C SER A 369 4.58 34.06 -1.73
N LYS A 370 4.08 33.17 -0.86
CA LYS A 370 4.73 32.83 0.41
C LYS A 370 6.13 32.24 0.20
N HIS A 371 6.32 31.38 -0.80
CA HIS A 371 7.62 30.81 -1.12
C HIS A 371 8.62 31.86 -1.63
N VAL A 372 8.23 32.72 -2.58
CA VAL A 372 9.07 33.81 -3.08
C VAL A 372 9.48 34.74 -1.94
N GLN A 373 8.58 35.06 -1.01
CA GLN A 373 8.90 35.86 0.18
C GLN A 373 9.85 35.15 1.14
N ARG A 374 9.68 33.83 1.35
CA ARG A 374 10.55 33.02 2.22
C ARG A 374 11.98 32.96 1.68
N TRP A 375 12.15 32.70 0.38
CA TRP A 375 13.46 32.62 -0.26
C TRP A 375 14.09 34.00 -0.51
N GLY A 376 13.27 35.02 -0.79
CA GLY A 376 13.73 36.41 -0.86
C GLY A 376 14.34 36.88 0.45
N ARG A 377 13.80 36.47 1.61
CA ARG A 377 14.40 36.74 2.92
C ARG A 377 15.70 35.98 3.17
N VAL A 378 15.78 34.70 2.80
CA VAL A 378 17.02 33.91 2.96
C VAL A 378 18.19 34.51 2.17
N TRP A 379 17.91 35.04 0.98
CA TRP A 379 18.92 35.73 0.16
C TRP A 379 19.31 37.10 0.74
N SER A 380 18.35 37.86 1.27
CA SER A 380 18.63 39.18 1.86
C SER A 380 19.18 39.12 3.29
N SER A 381 19.05 37.99 3.99
CA SER A 381 19.66 37.79 5.32
C SER A 381 21.09 37.26 5.29
N SER A 382 21.63 36.79 4.16
CA SER A 382 23.02 36.34 4.07
C SER A 382 24.04 37.46 3.82
N THR A 383 23.58 38.72 3.70
CA THR A 383 24.43 39.90 3.43
C THR A 383 24.42 40.94 4.55
N ALA A 384 23.81 40.65 5.70
CA ALA A 384 23.77 41.56 6.85
C ALA A 384 24.47 40.94 8.08
N GLY A 385 25.78 40.77 7.99
CA GLY A 385 26.62 40.32 9.10
C GLY A 385 28.09 40.72 8.89
N ASP A 386 28.47 41.84 9.52
CA ASP A 386 29.82 42.38 9.75
C ASP A 386 30.70 42.83 8.55
N PRO A 387 30.92 44.15 8.35
CA PRO A 387 31.84 44.68 7.34
C PRO A 387 33.35 44.65 7.73
N ALA A 388 33.79 43.85 8.71
CA ALA A 388 35.11 44.01 9.33
C ALA A 388 36.10 42.82 9.23
N SER A 389 35.81 41.75 8.50
CA SER A 389 36.82 40.70 8.23
C SER A 389 37.00 40.46 6.73
N VAL A 390 37.71 41.39 6.11
CA VAL A 390 38.24 41.24 4.74
C VAL A 390 39.36 40.20 4.79
N ILE A 391 39.02 38.95 4.47
CA ILE A 391 40.00 37.99 3.96
C ILE A 391 40.25 38.38 2.51
N SER A 392 41.37 39.03 2.26
CA SER A 392 41.85 39.36 0.91
C SER A 392 42.13 38.08 0.14
N VAL A 393 41.16 37.62 -0.65
CA VAL A 393 41.41 36.67 -1.75
C VAL A 393 41.85 37.51 -2.95
N PRO A 394 43.05 37.29 -3.51
CA PRO A 394 43.53 38.06 -4.64
C PRO A 394 42.84 37.62 -5.93
N GLY A 395 42.11 38.56 -6.53
CA GLY A 395 42.03 38.78 -7.98
C GLY A 395 41.80 37.59 -8.88
N GLU A 396 40.55 37.16 -8.99
CA GLU A 396 39.97 36.80 -10.28
C GLU A 396 38.68 37.62 -10.43
N GLU A 397 38.66 38.52 -11.43
CA GLU A 397 37.41 39.11 -11.90
C GLU A 397 36.44 37.95 -12.21
N PRO A 398 35.22 37.95 -11.68
CA PRO A 398 34.19 37.10 -12.23
C PRO A 398 33.88 37.67 -13.61
N GLU A 399 34.57 37.13 -14.62
CA GLU A 399 34.09 37.12 -15.98
C GLU A 399 32.63 36.70 -15.88
N LEU A 400 31.73 37.58 -16.35
CA LEU A 400 30.30 37.33 -16.52
C LEU A 400 30.14 36.16 -17.48
N ALA A 401 30.46 34.97 -17.00
CA ALA A 401 30.35 33.72 -17.70
C ALA A 401 28.86 33.45 -17.82
N ALA A 402 28.38 33.72 -19.04
CA ALA A 402 27.23 33.16 -19.71
C ALA A 402 26.04 32.90 -18.79
N GLU A 403 24.96 33.65 -19.03
CA GLU A 403 23.59 33.20 -18.82
C GLU A 403 23.53 31.67 -18.98
N SER A 404 23.59 30.96 -17.86
CA SER A 404 23.35 29.54 -17.90
C SER A 404 21.90 29.50 -18.32
N LYS A 405 21.65 29.03 -19.54
CA LYS A 405 20.40 28.40 -19.89
C LYS A 405 20.24 27.25 -18.90
N HIS A 406 19.89 27.56 -17.66
CA HIS A 406 19.07 26.68 -16.86
C HIS A 406 17.92 26.41 -17.80
N ASP A 407 17.93 25.19 -18.32
CA ASP A 407 16.83 24.57 -19.00
C ASP A 407 15.66 24.64 -18.01
N THR A 408 14.99 25.80 -18.00
CA THR A 408 13.63 26.02 -17.52
C THR A 408 12.66 25.39 -18.49
N GLY A 409 13.11 24.39 -19.28
CA GLY A 409 12.32 23.25 -19.64
C GLY A 409 11.52 22.86 -18.40
N THR A 410 10.32 23.40 -18.36
CA THR A 410 9.25 23.12 -17.43
C THR A 410 8.93 21.67 -17.68
N ARG A 411 9.78 20.80 -17.14
CA ARG A 411 9.62 19.35 -17.17
C ARG A 411 8.19 19.14 -16.75
N GLU A 412 7.42 18.61 -17.68
CA GLU A 412 5.98 18.61 -17.59
C GLU A 412 5.59 17.95 -16.24
N ARG A 413 5.10 18.73 -15.28
CA ARG A 413 4.99 18.24 -13.88
C ARG A 413 3.81 17.27 -13.71
N ILE A 414 2.78 17.45 -14.53
CA ILE A 414 1.59 16.61 -14.57
C ILE A 414 1.50 16.04 -15.99
N HIS A 415 1.50 14.73 -16.15
CA HIS A 415 1.35 14.07 -17.43
C HIS A 415 0.06 13.25 -17.46
N VAL A 416 -0.81 13.56 -18.41
CA VAL A 416 -2.03 12.79 -18.65
C VAL A 416 -1.81 11.92 -19.88
N ARG A 417 -1.77 10.60 -19.69
CA ARG A 417 -1.54 9.58 -20.74
C ARG A 417 -2.83 8.90 -21.20
N THR A 418 -3.94 9.64 -21.19
CA THR A 418 -5.24 9.09 -21.56
C THR A 418 -6.11 10.11 -22.27
N ASP A 419 -6.79 9.64 -23.32
CA ASP A 419 -7.77 10.43 -24.03
C ASP A 419 -9.08 10.54 -23.23
N ALA A 420 -9.36 9.63 -22.29
CA ALA A 420 -10.58 9.60 -21.48
C ALA A 420 -10.67 10.74 -20.45
N PHE A 421 -9.58 11.48 -20.27
CA PHE A 421 -9.57 12.68 -19.45
C PHE A 421 -9.98 13.90 -20.27
N GLU A 422 -11.10 14.49 -19.90
CA GLU A 422 -11.63 15.74 -20.44
C GLU A 422 -11.16 16.88 -19.55
N LYS A 423 -10.10 17.52 -20.03
CA LYS A 423 -9.44 18.60 -19.32
C LYS A 423 -10.27 19.88 -19.38
N GLU A 424 -10.56 20.44 -18.21
CA GLU A 424 -11.34 21.68 -18.07
C GLU A 424 -10.45 22.87 -17.71
N THR A 425 -9.43 22.63 -16.88
CA THR A 425 -8.52 23.67 -16.40
C THR A 425 -7.06 23.21 -16.51
N ASP A 426 -6.19 24.08 -17.02
CA ASP A 426 -4.72 23.97 -16.90
C ASP A 426 -4.21 25.33 -16.46
N VAL A 427 -3.64 25.39 -15.27
CA VAL A 427 -2.95 26.58 -14.81
C VAL A 427 -1.50 26.20 -14.54
N ALA A 428 -0.60 26.79 -15.32
CA ALA A 428 0.83 26.71 -15.06
C ALA A 428 1.27 28.02 -14.40
N ILE A 429 1.74 27.93 -13.17
CA ILE A 429 2.29 29.05 -12.39
C ILE A 429 3.77 28.74 -12.18
N ASP A 430 4.66 29.73 -12.04
CA ASP A 430 6.11 29.46 -11.94
C ASP A 430 6.44 28.33 -10.94
N ARG A 431 7.03 27.23 -11.43
CA ARG A 431 7.33 25.99 -10.69
C ARG A 431 6.13 25.15 -10.19
N ALA A 432 4.89 25.57 -10.39
CA ALA A 432 3.68 24.83 -10.04
C ALA A 432 2.78 24.55 -11.26
N ARG A 433 2.03 23.45 -11.23
CA ARG A 433 1.01 23.15 -12.25
C ARG A 433 -0.24 22.63 -11.59
N PHE A 434 -1.39 23.15 -11.99
CA PHE A 434 -2.70 22.65 -11.63
C PHE A 434 -3.42 22.16 -12.90
N VAL A 435 -3.98 20.97 -12.85
CA VAL A 435 -4.79 20.40 -13.92
C VAL A 435 -6.09 19.87 -13.31
N GLY A 436 -7.21 20.39 -13.77
CA GLY A 436 -8.56 19.97 -13.39
C GLY A 436 -9.32 19.46 -14.60
N GLY A 437 -10.18 18.47 -14.40
CA GLY A 437 -11.06 17.95 -15.45
C GLY A 437 -11.83 16.74 -14.97
N THR A 438 -12.39 15.99 -15.91
CA THR A 438 -13.18 14.80 -15.61
C THR A 438 -12.63 13.59 -16.35
N VAL A 439 -12.66 12.42 -15.71
CA VAL A 439 -12.48 11.15 -16.41
C VAL A 439 -13.87 10.64 -16.76
N THR A 440 -14.11 10.41 -18.05
CA THR A 440 -15.40 9.91 -18.55
C THR A 440 -15.28 8.45 -18.96
N ASN A 441 -16.36 7.69 -18.76
CA ASN A 441 -16.41 6.32 -19.20
C ASN A 441 -16.41 6.27 -20.73
N ARG A 442 -15.27 5.87 -21.31
CA ARG A 442 -15.13 5.68 -22.77
C ARG A 442 -15.19 4.22 -23.20
N SER A 443 -15.50 3.31 -22.26
CA SER A 443 -15.66 1.90 -22.55
C SER A 443 -16.91 1.66 -23.39
N ARG A 444 -16.73 1.48 -24.71
CA ARG A 444 -17.72 0.77 -25.55
C ARG A 444 -17.74 -0.74 -25.28
N GLU A 445 -16.83 -1.24 -24.45
CA GLU A 445 -16.76 -2.64 -24.10
C GLU A 445 -17.95 -2.97 -23.17
N PRO A 446 -18.68 -4.06 -23.44
CA PRO A 446 -19.71 -4.52 -22.52
C PRO A 446 -19.08 -4.78 -21.16
N ASP A 447 -19.85 -4.58 -20.08
CA ASP A 447 -19.45 -4.95 -18.73
C ASP A 447 -19.10 -6.45 -18.69
N SER A 448 -17.84 -6.77 -18.95
CA SER A 448 -17.35 -8.14 -19.01
C SER A 448 -17.14 -8.67 -17.60
N ARG A 449 -18.24 -8.80 -16.85
CA ARG A 449 -18.33 -9.78 -15.79
C ARG A 449 -18.93 -11.03 -16.43
N PHE A 450 -18.08 -12.04 -16.61
CA PHE A 450 -18.53 -13.39 -16.91
C PHE A 450 -19.37 -13.89 -15.72
N ASP A 451 -20.66 -13.55 -15.69
CA ASP A 451 -21.63 -14.25 -14.86
C ASP A 451 -21.91 -15.59 -15.54
N VAL A 452 -21.04 -16.55 -15.26
CA VAL A 452 -21.35 -17.96 -15.46
C VAL A 452 -22.45 -18.29 -14.45
N LEU A 453 -23.69 -18.29 -14.91
CA LEU A 453 -24.85 -18.83 -14.20
C LEU A 453 -24.54 -20.28 -13.78
N THR A 454 -24.01 -20.47 -12.56
CA THR A 454 -23.99 -21.76 -11.90
C THR A 454 -25.43 -22.11 -11.58
N LYS A 455 -26.01 -22.98 -12.41
CA LYS A 455 -27.32 -23.60 -12.19
C LYS A 455 -27.31 -24.36 -10.86
N HIS A 456 -27.54 -23.72 -9.72
CA HIS A 456 -27.99 -24.38 -8.49
C HIS A 456 -28.71 -23.40 -7.55
N SER A 457 -29.90 -22.94 -7.95
CA SER A 457 -30.98 -22.68 -6.98
C SER A 457 -32.33 -22.80 -7.68
N VAL A 458 -32.77 -24.04 -7.88
CA VAL A 458 -34.20 -24.31 -8.08
C VAL A 458 -34.75 -24.56 -6.69
N SER A 459 -35.34 -23.52 -6.11
CA SER A 459 -36.25 -23.68 -4.98
C SER A 459 -37.43 -24.53 -5.42
N SER A 460 -37.73 -25.53 -4.61
CA SER A 460 -38.91 -26.36 -4.67
C SER A 460 -40.18 -25.50 -4.55
N SER A 461 -40.97 -25.42 -5.63
CA SER A 461 -42.43 -25.34 -5.51
C SER A 461 -43.10 -25.95 -6.73
N SER A 462 -43.73 -27.09 -6.49
CA SER A 462 -44.96 -27.63 -7.07
C SER A 462 -45.39 -27.27 -8.51
N ASP A 463 -45.30 -28.30 -9.35
CA ASP A 463 -46.43 -28.96 -10.03
C ASP A 463 -46.92 -28.50 -11.44
N VAL A 464 -47.11 -29.53 -12.27
CA VAL A 464 -47.81 -29.65 -13.58
C VAL A 464 -47.16 -29.06 -14.85
N GLY A 465 -46.80 -29.97 -15.79
CA GLY A 465 -46.88 -29.67 -17.23
C GLY A 465 -45.85 -30.32 -18.16
N ILE A 466 -46.18 -31.50 -18.69
CA ILE A 466 -45.46 -32.21 -19.75
C ILE A 466 -45.46 -31.40 -21.06
N GLY A 467 -44.30 -31.17 -21.69
CA GLY A 467 -44.23 -30.66 -23.06
C GLY A 467 -42.84 -30.18 -23.48
N GLY A 468 -42.12 -31.00 -24.25
CA GLY A 468 -40.80 -30.70 -24.76
C GLY A 468 -40.77 -29.45 -25.66
N GLY A 469 -39.85 -28.55 -25.36
CA GLY A 469 -39.52 -27.39 -26.19
C GLY A 469 -38.15 -26.88 -25.80
N VAL A 470 -37.17 -27.04 -26.70
CA VAL A 470 -35.82 -26.48 -26.58
C VAL A 470 -35.92 -24.96 -26.65
N ASN A 471 -36.15 -24.31 -25.52
CA ASN A 471 -36.01 -22.87 -25.39
C ASN A 471 -34.52 -22.56 -25.24
N LEU A 472 -33.87 -22.28 -26.38
CA LEU A 472 -32.67 -21.45 -26.44
C LEU A 472 -33.05 -20.05 -25.90
N ALA A 473 -33.09 -19.92 -24.57
CA ALA A 473 -33.28 -18.66 -23.91
C ALA A 473 -32.02 -17.81 -24.15
N LYS A 474 -32.12 -16.93 -25.16
CA LYS A 474 -31.31 -15.72 -25.29
C LYS A 474 -31.36 -15.00 -23.95
N GLY A 475 -30.25 -15.04 -23.21
CA GLY A 475 -30.05 -14.23 -22.01
C GLY A 475 -30.17 -12.75 -22.37
N LYS A 476 -31.35 -12.17 -22.10
CA LYS A 476 -31.48 -10.73 -22.01
C LYS A 476 -30.99 -10.35 -20.62
N ILE A 477 -29.81 -9.73 -20.59
CA ILE A 477 -29.17 -9.14 -19.43
C ILE A 477 -29.97 -7.88 -19.07
N ASN A 478 -30.45 -7.77 -17.83
CA ASN A 478 -31.06 -6.53 -17.35
C ASN A 478 -29.94 -5.69 -16.73
N VAL A 479 -29.33 -4.83 -17.56
CA VAL A 479 -28.17 -3.98 -17.21
C VAL A 479 -28.49 -3.02 -16.07
N GLU A 480 -29.75 -2.59 -15.96
CA GLU A 480 -30.21 -1.67 -14.90
C GLU A 480 -30.22 -2.31 -13.50
N GLY A 481 -30.34 -3.64 -13.40
CA GLY A 481 -30.50 -4.32 -12.10
C GLY A 481 -29.19 -4.50 -11.31
N ALA A 482 -28.05 -4.71 -12.00
CA ALA A 482 -26.78 -5.01 -11.32
C ALA A 482 -26.08 -3.74 -10.81
N ALA A 483 -26.14 -2.65 -11.57
CA ALA A 483 -25.72 -1.33 -11.08
C ALA A 483 -26.63 -0.86 -9.94
N ALA A 484 -27.95 -1.07 -10.06
CA ALA A 484 -28.88 -0.80 -8.98
C ALA A 484 -28.60 -1.64 -7.73
N GLN A 485 -28.25 -2.93 -7.83
CA GLN A 485 -27.91 -3.75 -6.66
C GLN A 485 -26.59 -3.37 -5.97
N ALA A 486 -25.58 -2.92 -6.73
CA ALA A 486 -24.34 -2.41 -6.15
C ALA A 486 -24.51 -1.03 -5.49
N LEU A 487 -25.49 -0.24 -5.95
CA LEU A 487 -25.81 1.09 -5.46
C LEU A 487 -27.02 1.13 -4.49
N GLU A 488 -27.79 0.03 -4.37
CA GLU A 488 -29.01 -0.08 -3.54
C GLU A 488 -28.65 0.01 -2.05
N GLY A 489 -27.43 -0.36 -1.67
CA GLY A 489 -26.91 -0.18 -0.31
C GLY A 489 -26.50 1.27 0.03
N PHE A 490 -26.31 2.12 -0.97
CA PHE A 490 -25.79 3.50 -0.80
C PHE A 490 -26.84 4.58 -1.01
N SER A 491 -28.03 4.24 -1.50
CA SER A 491 -29.13 5.18 -1.76
C SER A 491 -30.08 5.42 -0.56
N SER A 492 -29.75 4.91 0.63
CA SER A 492 -30.57 5.10 1.84
C SER A 492 -30.16 6.32 2.67
N GLY A 493 -30.16 7.50 2.03
CA GLY A 493 -30.06 8.82 2.69
C GLY A 493 -31.18 9.79 2.32
N GLY A 494 -32.15 9.36 1.49
CA GLY A 494 -33.32 10.16 1.12
C GLY A 494 -34.31 10.28 2.28
N GLY A 495 -34.18 11.34 3.09
CA GLY A 495 -35.06 11.52 4.24
C GLY A 495 -34.97 12.85 4.99
N SER A 496 -35.09 14.01 4.33
CA SER A 496 -35.94 15.09 4.86
C SER A 496 -36.36 16.06 3.77
N SER A 497 -37.62 15.95 3.36
CA SER A 497 -38.32 16.93 2.56
C SER A 497 -38.57 18.19 3.39
N SER A 498 -37.72 19.20 3.26
CA SER A 498 -38.08 20.58 3.58
C SER A 498 -38.35 21.35 2.30
N SER A 499 -39.62 21.49 1.98
CA SER A 499 -40.15 22.39 0.96
C SER A 499 -39.74 23.84 1.27
N GLY A 500 -38.78 24.37 0.52
CA GLY A 500 -38.29 25.75 0.63
C GLY A 500 -37.82 26.27 -0.72
N SER A 501 -38.77 26.77 -1.49
CA SER A 501 -38.63 27.51 -2.75
C SER A 501 -37.39 28.42 -2.84
N GLY A 502 -36.47 28.14 -3.79
CA GLY A 502 -35.39 29.05 -4.16
C GLY A 502 -34.38 28.52 -5.18
N GLY A 503 -34.80 28.25 -6.42
CA GLY A 503 -33.98 28.49 -7.62
C GLY A 503 -32.65 27.75 -7.87
N ASP A 504 -32.26 26.72 -7.12
CA ASP A 504 -31.06 25.94 -7.45
C ASP A 504 -31.39 24.83 -8.46
N ALA A 505 -30.69 24.84 -9.60
CA ALA A 505 -30.77 23.77 -10.58
C ALA A 505 -30.47 22.42 -9.89
N PRO A 506 -31.14 21.32 -10.25
CA PRO A 506 -30.88 20.01 -9.65
C PRO A 506 -29.39 19.69 -9.86
N ARG A 507 -28.59 19.78 -8.79
CA ARG A 507 -27.22 19.26 -8.78
C ARG A 507 -27.37 17.78 -9.14
N GLY A 508 -26.83 17.39 -10.30
CA GLY A 508 -26.80 15.99 -10.71
C GLY A 508 -26.11 15.13 -9.65
N PRO A 509 -26.19 13.79 -9.75
CA PRO A 509 -25.46 12.91 -8.83
C PRO A 509 -24.00 13.38 -8.74
N LEU A 510 -23.51 13.65 -7.53
CA LEU A 510 -22.16 14.16 -7.33
C LEU A 510 -21.20 13.06 -7.78
N ARG A 511 -20.35 13.39 -8.75
CA ARG A 511 -19.30 12.49 -9.18
C ARG A 511 -18.27 12.36 -8.04
N PRO A 512 -17.67 11.18 -7.86
CA PRO A 512 -16.57 11.05 -6.94
C PRO A 512 -15.41 11.96 -7.36
N LEU A 513 -14.69 12.50 -6.38
CA LEU A 513 -13.54 13.37 -6.59
C LEU A 513 -12.25 12.59 -6.33
N LEU A 514 -11.34 12.59 -7.30
CA LEU A 514 -9.98 12.10 -7.18
C LEU A 514 -9.01 13.28 -7.18
N ALA A 515 -8.44 13.58 -6.02
CA ALA A 515 -7.48 14.66 -5.83
C ALA A 515 -6.06 14.09 -5.74
N ALA A 516 -5.11 14.72 -6.41
CA ALA A 516 -3.71 14.34 -6.37
C ALA A 516 -2.79 15.53 -6.20
N ALA A 517 -1.80 15.38 -5.33
CA ALA A 517 -0.89 16.44 -4.93
C ALA A 517 0.55 15.91 -4.88
N SER A 518 1.53 16.61 -5.46
CA SER A 518 2.92 16.13 -5.42
C SER A 518 3.97 17.24 -5.46
N SER A 519 5.04 17.10 -4.67
CA SER A 519 6.27 17.90 -4.84
C SER A 519 7.07 17.51 -6.08
N GLY A 520 6.85 16.31 -6.60
CA GLY A 520 7.45 15.76 -7.81
C GLY A 520 6.50 15.76 -9.00
N ARG A 521 6.44 14.63 -9.71
CA ARG A 521 5.61 14.44 -10.92
C ARG A 521 4.29 13.78 -10.57
N ILE A 522 3.22 14.11 -11.30
CA ILE A 522 1.96 13.35 -11.31
C ILE A 522 1.79 12.71 -12.69
N GLU A 523 1.44 11.43 -12.72
CA GLU A 523 1.04 10.72 -13.94
C GLU A 523 -0.39 10.20 -13.78
N LEU A 524 -1.28 10.59 -14.69
CA LEU A 524 -2.65 10.08 -14.75
C LEU A 524 -2.83 9.29 -16.04
N GLU A 525 -3.43 8.12 -15.95
CA GLU A 525 -3.78 7.31 -17.11
C GLU A 525 -5.08 6.54 -16.86
N THR A 526 -5.72 6.08 -17.94
CA THR A 526 -6.82 5.12 -17.84
C THR A 526 -6.49 3.83 -18.55
N VAL A 527 -6.81 2.70 -17.94
CA VAL A 527 -6.60 1.37 -18.54
C VAL A 527 -7.89 0.58 -18.57
N SER A 528 -8.02 -0.32 -19.55
CA SER A 528 -9.05 -1.34 -19.45
C SER A 528 -8.70 -2.32 -18.33
N TRP A 529 -9.69 -2.99 -17.77
CA TRP A 529 -9.50 -4.11 -16.84
C TRP A 529 -8.47 -5.14 -17.32
N PHE A 530 -8.51 -5.51 -18.61
CA PHE A 530 -7.50 -6.40 -19.20
C PHE A 530 -6.10 -5.77 -19.21
N GLY A 531 -6.00 -4.47 -19.50
CA GLY A 531 -4.75 -3.73 -19.39
C GLY A 531 -4.21 -3.76 -17.96
N ALA A 532 -5.04 -3.46 -16.96
CA ALA A 532 -4.67 -3.53 -15.55
C ALA A 532 -4.16 -4.92 -15.13
N ILE A 533 -4.85 -5.98 -15.56
CA ILE A 533 -4.41 -7.37 -15.33
C ILE A 533 -3.06 -7.63 -15.98
N ALA A 534 -2.90 -7.26 -17.27
CA ALA A 534 -1.64 -7.46 -17.97
C ALA A 534 -0.47 -6.78 -17.23
N ARG A 535 -0.67 -5.56 -16.71
CA ARG A 535 0.34 -4.86 -15.90
C ARG A 535 0.70 -5.60 -14.62
N ARG A 536 -0.31 -6.06 -13.89
CA ARG A 536 -0.13 -6.81 -12.65
C ARG A 536 0.74 -8.06 -12.85
N TYR A 537 0.61 -8.71 -14.00
CA TYR A 537 1.39 -9.90 -14.35
C TYR A 537 2.67 -9.60 -15.14
N GLY A 538 3.10 -8.34 -15.24
CA GLY A 538 4.31 -7.96 -15.97
C GLY A 538 4.25 -8.26 -17.46
N MET A 539 3.03 -8.40 -18.01
CA MET A 539 2.77 -8.64 -19.43
C MET A 539 2.70 -7.33 -20.23
N GLU A 540 3.17 -6.20 -19.68
CA GLU A 540 3.32 -4.98 -20.44
C GLU A 540 4.30 -5.20 -21.60
N GLU A 541 3.91 -4.76 -22.79
CA GLU A 541 4.76 -4.78 -23.97
C GLU A 541 6.00 -3.91 -23.69
N ARG A 542 7.15 -4.56 -23.48
CA ARG A 542 8.45 -3.93 -23.20
C ARG A 542 8.92 -2.94 -24.28
N ASP A 543 8.23 -2.87 -25.41
CA ASP A 543 8.70 -2.19 -26.62
C ASP A 543 7.95 -0.88 -26.96
N GLY A 544 7.20 -0.31 -26.01
CA GLY A 544 6.59 1.02 -26.20
C GLY A 544 5.55 1.08 -27.31
N ARG A 545 5.00 -0.06 -27.74
CA ARG A 545 3.86 -0.10 -28.65
C ARG A 545 2.58 -0.01 -27.83
N SER A 546 1.79 1.00 -28.12
CA SER A 546 0.57 1.39 -27.41
C SER A 546 -0.66 0.52 -27.76
N ASP A 547 -0.47 -0.75 -28.12
CA ASP A 547 -1.53 -1.57 -28.73
C ASP A 547 -2.37 -2.42 -27.74
N LEU A 548 -2.14 -2.30 -26.42
CA LEU A 548 -2.98 -2.93 -25.40
C LEU A 548 -4.32 -2.18 -25.26
N GLY A 549 -5.26 -2.56 -26.12
CA GLY A 549 -6.60 -2.00 -26.23
C GLY A 549 -7.26 -2.28 -27.58
N ARG A 550 -6.51 -2.73 -28.60
CA ARG A 550 -7.10 -3.24 -29.82
C ARG A 550 -7.62 -4.65 -29.56
N GLN A 551 -8.93 -4.84 -29.77
CA GLN A 551 -9.57 -6.15 -29.83
C GLN A 551 -8.67 -7.15 -30.55
N ALA A 552 -8.54 -8.36 -30.01
CA ALA A 552 -7.91 -9.48 -30.69
C ALA A 552 -8.61 -9.68 -32.05
N SER A 553 -8.09 -9.07 -33.10
CA SER A 553 -8.65 -9.21 -34.43
C SER A 553 -8.41 -10.67 -34.85
N LYS A 554 -9.51 -11.39 -35.14
CA LYS A 554 -9.43 -12.77 -35.64
C LYS A 554 -8.49 -12.75 -36.83
N SER A 555 -7.38 -13.48 -36.72
CA SER A 555 -6.49 -13.68 -37.86
C SER A 555 -7.31 -14.27 -39.00
N VAL A 556 -7.41 -13.50 -40.10
CA VAL A 556 -8.06 -13.96 -41.31
C VAL A 556 -7.25 -15.16 -41.79
N LYS A 557 -7.77 -16.37 -41.59
CA LYS A 557 -7.18 -17.60 -42.13
C LYS A 557 -7.07 -17.44 -43.64
N LYS A 558 -5.85 -17.17 -44.11
CA LYS A 558 -5.51 -17.18 -45.54
C LYS A 558 -5.84 -18.58 -46.06
N LYS A 559 -6.91 -18.65 -46.87
CA LYS A 559 -7.36 -19.87 -47.55
C LYS A 559 -6.23 -20.32 -48.47
N LYS A 560 -5.51 -21.38 -48.10
CA LYS A 560 -4.46 -21.99 -48.91
C LYS A 560 -5.12 -22.53 -50.17
N SER A 561 -4.91 -21.85 -51.31
CA SER A 561 -5.22 -22.39 -52.63
C SER A 561 -4.24 -23.52 -52.91
N SER A 562 -4.76 -24.74 -53.01
CA SER A 562 -4.04 -25.92 -53.50
C SER A 562 -3.61 -25.71 -54.96
N PRO A 563 -2.34 -26.00 -55.33
CA PRO A 563 -1.92 -25.97 -56.72
C PRO A 563 -2.46 -27.20 -57.46
N ALA A 564 -3.10 -26.94 -58.60
CA ALA A 564 -3.47 -27.96 -59.59
C ALA A 564 -2.20 -28.59 -60.19
N GLY A 565 -2.25 -29.89 -60.40
CA GLY A 565 -1.11 -30.69 -60.87
C GLY A 565 -0.72 -30.48 -62.33
N ARG A 566 0.48 -30.96 -62.62
CA ARG A 566 0.84 -31.64 -63.86
C ARG A 566 1.87 -32.71 -63.55
#